data_AF-A0A0M1J914-F1
#
_entry.id   AF-A0A0M1J914-F1
#
_cell.length_a   1.000
_cell.length_b   1.000
_cell.length_c   1.000
_cell.angle_alpha   90.00
_cell.angle_beta   90.00
_cell.angle_gamma   90.00
#
_symmetry.space_group_name_H-M   'P 1'
#
loop_
_entity.id
_entity.type
_entity.pdbx_description
1 polymer ?
#
loop_
_entity_poly.entity_id
_entity_poly.type
_entity_poly.pdbx_seq_one_letter_code
_entity_poly.pdbx_strand_id
1 'polypeptide(L)'
;MQFTNNVKKSFATSTIIQGRIAKIEGVNIIVETYAGESLLCYNDSSEAKKLLIIDENGFHYENIKWADLIQHQCIIKIVAYNLASDIKKRNNTILSLVSFGKDNEIIKNPNFHCISANWLASFWLPTLDIEYGGVYANILNGGSQSSGPDRNDKWSYITSRSLAGFSFAFQLTGNKEYLNAAIQTSEFLKRSKDEINGYLIFRGRQLRDGNHHPLASSLYNIFVHQYCLTGLLRYYAATSDKETFDHIIKGLDSLMLFHDSKYKGFYDAIDRTSLLPIP
;
A
#
# COMPACT_ATOMS: atom_id res chain seq x y z
N MET A 1 -24.86 -1.98 37.90
CA MET A 1 -24.90 -0.80 37.02
C MET A 1 -24.11 -1.14 35.77
N GLN A 2 -24.80 -1.67 34.76
CA GLN A 2 -24.20 -2.17 33.53
C GLN A 2 -24.36 -1.05 32.49
N PHE A 3 -23.27 -0.34 32.17
CA PHE A 3 -23.28 0.58 31.05
C PHE A 3 -23.25 -0.26 29.76
N THR A 4 -24.43 -0.64 29.27
CA THR A 4 -24.57 -1.04 27.87
C THR A 4 -24.39 0.23 27.04
N ASN A 5 -23.15 0.43 26.58
CA ASN A 5 -22.84 1.40 25.53
C ASN A 5 -23.63 1.00 24.27
N ASN A 6 -24.83 1.55 24.15
CA ASN A 6 -25.58 1.68 22.90
C ASN A 6 -24.83 2.64 21.96
N VAL A 7 -23.65 2.23 21.50
CA VAL A 7 -23.06 2.83 20.31
C VAL A 7 -23.89 2.29 19.15
N LYS A 8 -24.88 3.06 18.70
CA LYS A 8 -25.38 2.96 17.33
C LYS A 8 -24.15 3.03 16.44
N LYS A 9 -23.70 1.87 15.93
CA LYS A 9 -22.49 1.74 15.13
C LYS A 9 -22.70 2.50 13.81
N SER A 10 -22.44 3.80 13.82
CA SER A 10 -22.18 4.54 12.59
C SER A 10 -20.87 4.02 12.05
N PHE A 11 -20.91 3.41 10.87
CA PHE A 11 -19.72 3.07 10.12
C PHE A 11 -19.58 4.14 9.04
N ALA A 12 -18.45 4.85 9.08
CA ALA A 12 -18.03 5.71 7.99
C ALA A 12 -17.16 4.86 7.06
N THR A 13 -17.55 4.75 5.79
CA THR A 13 -16.66 4.24 4.75
C THR A 13 -15.98 5.43 4.10
N SER A 14 -14.66 5.38 3.96
CA SER A 14 -13.92 6.38 3.20
C SER A 14 -13.39 5.77 1.92
N THR A 15 -13.52 6.48 0.82
CA THR A 15 -12.84 6.16 -0.43
C THR A 15 -12.00 7.35 -0.88
N ILE A 16 -10.94 7.07 -1.61
CA ILE A 16 -10.05 8.08 -2.18
C ILE A 16 -10.10 7.93 -3.69
N ILE A 17 -10.33 9.04 -4.39
CA ILE A 17 -10.29 9.11 -5.84
C ILE A 17 -9.21 10.11 -6.24
N GLN A 18 -8.49 9.82 -7.32
CA GLN A 18 -7.59 10.76 -7.96
C GLN A 18 -8.13 11.10 -9.34
N GLY A 19 -8.14 12.39 -9.68
CA GLY A 19 -8.58 12.85 -10.99
C GLY A 19 -8.52 14.36 -11.16
N ARG A 20 -8.85 14.81 -12.36
CA ARG A 20 -8.94 16.23 -12.71
C ARG A 20 -10.37 16.72 -12.55
N ILE A 21 -10.57 17.86 -11.90
CA ILE A 21 -11.92 18.47 -11.88
C ILE A 21 -12.20 19.07 -13.25
N ALA A 22 -13.13 18.47 -14.00
CA ALA A 22 -13.52 18.96 -15.32
C ALA A 22 -14.50 20.12 -15.23
N LYS A 23 -15.47 20.03 -14.31
CA LYS A 23 -16.58 20.98 -14.19
C LYS A 23 -17.11 21.03 -12.76
N ILE A 24 -17.65 22.19 -12.37
CA ILE A 24 -18.41 22.39 -11.14
C ILE A 24 -19.72 23.11 -11.48
N GLU A 25 -20.85 22.57 -11.05
CA GLU A 25 -22.19 23.10 -11.27
C GLU A 25 -23.01 23.09 -9.98
N GLY A 26 -23.12 24.25 -9.33
CA GLY A 26 -23.70 24.33 -8.00
C GLY A 26 -22.89 23.47 -7.02
N VAL A 27 -23.54 22.47 -6.41
CA VAL A 27 -22.90 21.53 -5.47
C VAL A 27 -22.28 20.29 -6.15
N ASN A 28 -22.42 20.16 -7.47
CA ASN A 28 -21.94 19.01 -8.22
C ASN A 28 -20.53 19.26 -8.78
N ILE A 29 -19.68 18.25 -8.72
CA ILE A 29 -18.32 18.25 -9.26
C ILE A 29 -18.19 17.06 -10.21
N ILE A 30 -17.77 17.32 -11.43
CA ILE A 30 -17.41 16.29 -12.41
C ILE A 30 -15.90 16.11 -12.36
N VAL A 31 -15.46 14.89 -12.06
CA VAL A 31 -14.05 14.51 -11.95
C VAL A 31 -13.71 13.52 -13.05
N GLU A 32 -12.78 13.88 -13.91
CA GLU A 32 -12.19 12.98 -14.89
C GLU A 32 -11.12 12.13 -14.21
N THR A 33 -11.36 10.83 -14.15
CA THR A 33 -10.41 9.84 -13.65
C THR A 33 -9.89 8.99 -14.81
N TYR A 34 -8.90 8.13 -14.54
CA TYR A 34 -8.45 7.16 -15.55
C TYR A 34 -9.54 6.15 -15.95
N ALA A 35 -10.54 5.94 -15.09
CA ALA A 35 -11.66 5.02 -15.32
C ALA A 35 -12.87 5.72 -15.99
N GLY A 36 -12.75 7.00 -16.33
CA GLY A 36 -13.84 7.82 -16.87
C GLY A 36 -14.30 8.91 -15.90
N GLU A 37 -15.44 9.51 -16.21
CA GLU A 37 -16.01 10.60 -15.43
C GLU A 37 -16.73 10.10 -14.17
N SER A 38 -16.54 10.81 -13.07
CA SER A 38 -17.21 10.59 -11.80
C SER A 38 -17.95 11.85 -11.37
N LEU A 39 -19.25 11.72 -11.11
CA LEU A 39 -20.07 12.80 -10.55
C LEU A 39 -20.07 12.72 -9.02
N LEU A 40 -19.58 13.78 -8.38
CA LEU A 40 -19.51 13.92 -6.93
C LEU A 40 -20.33 15.13 -6.47
N CYS A 41 -20.72 15.14 -5.19
CA CYS A 41 -21.38 16.29 -4.58
C CYS A 41 -20.60 16.75 -3.33
N TYR A 42 -20.55 18.05 -3.10
CA TYR A 42 -20.03 18.63 -1.86
C TYR A 42 -21.16 19.31 -1.06
N ASN A 43 -20.92 19.55 0.23
CA ASN A 43 -21.85 20.28 1.10
C ASN A 43 -21.09 21.22 2.03
N ASP A 44 -21.79 21.84 2.98
CA ASP A 44 -21.22 22.83 3.89
C ASP A 44 -20.10 22.27 4.81
N SER A 45 -19.99 20.95 4.94
CA SER A 45 -18.92 20.27 5.67
C SER A 45 -17.73 19.88 4.78
N SER A 46 -17.81 20.12 3.47
CA SER A 46 -16.75 19.80 2.52
C SER A 46 -15.67 20.87 2.51
N GLU A 47 -14.41 20.45 2.61
CA GLU A 47 -13.27 21.35 2.51
C GLU A 47 -12.50 21.15 1.20
N ALA A 48 -12.14 22.27 0.56
CA ALA A 48 -11.23 22.31 -0.58
C ALA A 48 -9.92 23.00 -0.16
N LYS A 49 -8.82 22.26 -0.27
CA LYS A 49 -7.48 22.71 0.11
C LYS A 49 -6.55 22.59 -1.07
N LYS A 50 -5.67 23.58 -1.26
CA LYS A 50 -4.56 23.52 -2.20
C LYS A 50 -3.28 23.25 -1.42
N LEU A 51 -2.53 22.24 -1.86
CA LEU A 51 -1.21 21.99 -1.31
C LEU A 51 -0.26 23.11 -1.74
N LEU A 52 0.38 23.77 -0.78
CA LEU A 52 1.33 24.85 -1.03
C LEU A 52 2.77 24.36 -1.02
N ILE A 53 3.12 23.65 0.04
CA ILE A 53 4.48 23.16 0.29
C ILE A 53 4.39 21.89 1.13
N ILE A 54 5.40 21.04 0.98
CA ILE A 54 5.72 20.01 1.95
C ILE A 54 7.09 20.33 2.51
N ASP A 55 7.22 20.26 3.83
CA ASP A 55 8.48 20.33 4.55
C ASP A 55 8.54 19.25 5.64
N GLU A 56 9.58 19.31 6.45
CA GLU A 56 9.79 18.40 7.59
C GLU A 56 8.65 18.41 8.63
N ASN A 57 7.88 19.50 8.71
CA ASN A 57 6.81 19.68 9.69
C ASN A 57 5.43 19.30 9.14
N GLY A 58 5.25 19.37 7.82
CA GLY A 58 3.89 19.37 7.31
C GLY A 58 3.73 19.14 5.82
N PHE A 59 2.55 18.64 5.47
CA PHE A 59 1.85 19.19 4.32
C PHE A 59 1.20 20.51 4.75
N HIS A 60 1.48 21.57 4.01
CA HIS A 60 0.92 22.89 4.27
C HIS A 60 -0.10 23.23 3.21
N TYR A 61 -1.26 23.67 3.65
CA TYR A 61 -2.42 23.89 2.80
C TYR A 61 -2.97 25.29 2.95
N GLU A 62 -3.52 25.83 1.87
CA GLU A 62 -4.43 26.97 1.93
C GLU A 62 -5.85 26.54 1.52
N ASN A 63 -6.84 27.24 2.06
CA ASN A 63 -8.21 27.10 1.57
C ASN A 63 -8.29 27.66 0.15
N ILE A 64 -8.93 26.91 -0.74
CA ILE A 64 -9.16 27.33 -2.13
C ILE A 64 -10.66 27.30 -2.41
N LYS A 65 -11.15 28.25 -3.22
CA LYS A 65 -12.56 28.25 -3.61
C LYS A 65 -12.80 27.10 -4.57
N TRP A 66 -13.96 26.45 -4.46
CA TRP A 66 -14.33 25.36 -5.36
C TRP A 66 -14.20 25.74 -6.83
N ALA A 67 -14.69 26.93 -7.21
CA ALA A 67 -14.61 27.43 -8.60
C ALA A 67 -13.17 27.49 -9.17
N ASP A 68 -12.17 27.67 -8.31
CA ASP A 68 -10.76 27.78 -8.73
C ASP A 68 -10.11 26.41 -8.94
N LEU A 69 -10.82 25.31 -8.65
CA LEU A 69 -10.30 23.94 -8.83
C LEU A 69 -10.48 23.39 -10.24
N ILE A 70 -11.19 24.09 -11.13
CA ILE A 70 -11.44 23.59 -12.49
C ILE A 70 -10.10 23.41 -13.21
N GLN A 71 -9.93 22.24 -13.83
CA GLN A 71 -8.69 21.73 -14.43
C GLN A 71 -7.55 21.35 -13.47
N HIS A 72 -7.73 21.47 -12.15
CA HIS A 72 -6.71 21.00 -11.22
C HIS A 72 -6.72 19.48 -11.09
N GLN A 73 -5.53 18.90 -10.96
CA GLN A 73 -5.38 17.53 -10.48
C GLN A 73 -5.63 17.48 -8.98
N CYS A 74 -6.43 16.53 -8.54
CA CYS A 74 -6.92 16.46 -7.18
C CYS A 74 -6.87 15.03 -6.62
N ILE A 75 -6.58 14.92 -5.33
CA ILE A 75 -6.93 13.73 -4.52
C ILE A 75 -8.16 14.09 -3.70
N ILE A 76 -9.19 13.25 -3.80
CA ILE A 76 -10.52 13.51 -3.27
C ILE A 76 -10.84 12.40 -2.28
N LYS A 77 -10.94 12.76 -1.00
CA LYS A 77 -11.40 11.86 0.06
C LYS A 77 -12.90 12.03 0.24
N ILE A 78 -13.63 10.98 -0.10
CA ILE A 78 -15.07 10.88 0.10
C ILE A 78 -15.30 10.09 1.38
N VAL A 79 -16.19 10.58 2.23
CA VAL A 79 -16.63 9.86 3.42
C VAL A 79 -18.13 9.68 3.34
N ALA A 80 -18.55 8.42 3.26
CA ALA A 80 -19.95 8.03 3.30
C ALA A 80 -20.28 7.57 4.72
N TYR A 81 -21.28 8.21 5.34
CA TYR A 81 -21.79 7.82 6.65
C TYR A 81 -23.05 6.99 6.47
N ASN A 82 -23.05 5.76 6.99
CA ASN A 82 -24.28 4.96 7.06
C ASN A 82 -25.01 5.29 8.37
N LEU A 83 -25.98 6.20 8.32
CA LEU A 83 -26.98 6.36 9.38
C LEU A 83 -28.30 5.69 8.95
N ALA A 84 -28.80 4.77 9.79
CA ALA A 84 -30.04 4.04 9.54
C ALA A 84 -31.30 4.94 9.51
N SER A 85 -31.23 6.17 10.05
CA SER A 85 -32.36 7.10 10.13
C SER A 85 -32.40 8.18 9.04
N ASP A 86 -31.32 8.36 8.26
CA ASP A 86 -31.18 9.50 7.32
C ASP A 86 -30.96 9.09 5.86
N ILE A 87 -31.47 7.91 5.48
CA ILE A 87 -31.36 7.35 4.11
C ILE A 87 -32.02 8.25 3.04
N LYS A 88 -32.74 9.31 3.43
CA LYS A 88 -33.22 10.34 2.50
C LYS A 88 -32.31 11.57 2.51
N LYS A 89 -31.36 11.57 1.56
CA LYS A 89 -30.48 12.67 1.11
C LYS A 89 -29.15 12.80 1.87
N ARG A 90 -28.13 12.07 1.40
CA ARG A 90 -26.77 12.59 1.14
C ARG A 90 -25.93 11.49 0.49
N ASN A 91 -26.00 11.42 -0.84
CA ASN A 91 -25.06 10.64 -1.65
C ASN A 91 -23.68 11.32 -1.55
N ASN A 92 -22.64 10.54 -1.23
CA ASN A 92 -21.22 10.87 -1.42
C ASN A 92 -20.78 12.28 -1.00
N THR A 93 -20.62 12.54 0.30
CA THR A 93 -20.03 13.80 0.75
C THR A 93 -18.51 13.77 0.60
N ILE A 94 -17.97 14.68 -0.20
CA ILE A 94 -16.52 14.98 -0.19
C ILE A 94 -16.21 15.58 1.18
N LEU A 95 -15.32 14.97 1.95
CA LEU A 95 -14.90 15.54 3.23
C LEU A 95 -13.68 16.45 3.03
N SER A 96 -12.76 16.05 2.16
CA SER A 96 -11.54 16.80 1.89
C SER A 96 -11.07 16.57 0.47
N LEU A 97 -10.78 17.67 -0.22
CA LEU A 97 -10.09 17.68 -1.51
C LEU A 97 -8.73 18.33 -1.34
N VAL A 98 -7.69 17.69 -1.87
CA VAL A 98 -6.35 18.25 -2.00
C VAL A 98 -6.05 18.47 -3.48
N SER A 99 -5.93 19.74 -3.86
CA SER A 99 -5.52 20.16 -5.18
C SER A 99 -4.01 20.30 -5.28
N PHE A 100 -3.50 19.82 -6.39
CA PHE A 100 -2.10 19.86 -6.80
C PHE A 100 -1.80 20.97 -7.83
N GLY A 101 -2.82 21.72 -8.26
CA GLY A 101 -2.71 22.75 -9.30
C GLY A 101 -2.87 22.20 -10.73
N LYS A 102 -2.92 23.11 -11.70
CA LYS A 102 -3.03 22.82 -13.14
C LYS A 102 -1.69 22.37 -13.76
N ASP A 103 -0.60 22.99 -13.32
CA ASP A 103 0.79 22.66 -13.65
C ASP A 103 1.53 22.40 -12.34
N ASN A 104 1.53 21.15 -11.89
CA ASN A 104 1.97 20.84 -10.53
C ASN A 104 3.51 20.85 -10.40
N GLU A 105 4.08 22.04 -10.24
CA GLU A 105 5.50 22.23 -9.96
C GLU A 105 5.94 21.59 -8.63
N ILE A 106 5.01 21.38 -7.69
CA ILE A 106 5.30 20.72 -6.41
C ILE A 106 5.67 19.24 -6.64
N ILE A 107 4.89 18.50 -7.43
CA ILE A 107 5.25 17.09 -7.76
C ILE A 107 6.49 17.04 -8.65
N LYS A 108 6.75 18.05 -9.48
CA LYS A 108 7.99 18.09 -10.27
C LYS A 108 9.22 18.38 -9.42
N ASN A 109 9.06 18.92 -8.22
CA ASN A 109 10.16 19.23 -7.30
C ASN A 109 10.71 17.93 -6.68
N PRO A 110 11.98 17.56 -6.89
CA PRO A 110 12.56 16.37 -6.28
C PRO A 110 12.48 16.34 -4.75
N ASN A 111 12.48 17.51 -4.10
CA ASN A 111 12.37 17.62 -2.65
C ASN A 111 11.00 17.12 -2.14
N PHE A 112 9.93 17.33 -2.90
CA PHE A 112 8.61 16.78 -2.59
C PHE A 112 8.66 15.26 -2.45
N HIS A 113 9.35 14.58 -3.37
CA HIS A 113 9.49 13.13 -3.33
C HIS A 113 10.35 12.66 -2.15
N CYS A 114 11.42 13.38 -1.83
CA CYS A 114 12.28 13.05 -0.69
C CYS A 114 11.50 13.14 0.63
N ILE A 115 10.78 14.24 0.84
CA ILE A 115 9.99 14.45 2.07
C ILE A 115 8.83 13.46 2.14
N SER A 116 8.12 13.24 1.03
CA SER A 116 7.02 12.27 0.97
C SER A 116 7.50 10.85 1.28
N ALA A 117 8.65 10.46 0.74
CA ALA A 117 9.23 9.15 1.02
C ALA A 117 9.64 9.00 2.49
N ASN A 118 10.25 10.05 3.07
CA ASN A 118 10.60 10.09 4.49
C ASN A 118 9.35 9.92 5.37
N TRP A 119 8.29 10.68 5.12
CA TRP A 119 7.03 10.62 5.87
C TRP A 119 6.35 9.26 5.81
N LEU A 120 6.27 8.67 4.61
CA LEU A 120 5.67 7.35 4.44
C LEU A 120 6.52 6.28 5.14
N ALA A 121 7.85 6.30 4.97
CA ALA A 121 8.72 5.32 5.59
C ALA A 121 8.78 5.46 7.12
N SER A 122 8.76 6.69 7.66
CA SER A 122 8.76 6.93 9.11
C SER A 122 7.50 6.39 9.79
N PHE A 123 6.36 6.37 9.10
CA PHE A 123 5.15 5.73 9.62
C PHE A 123 5.31 4.21 9.77
N TRP A 124 6.00 3.56 8.83
CA TRP A 124 6.20 2.10 8.83
C TRP A 124 7.39 1.67 9.67
N LEU A 125 8.35 2.55 9.96
CA LEU A 125 9.55 2.19 10.70
C LEU A 125 9.26 1.55 12.08
N PRO A 126 8.30 2.02 12.89
CA PRO A 126 7.93 1.38 14.16
C PRO A 126 7.29 0.00 14.01
N THR A 127 6.91 -0.42 12.80
CA THR A 127 6.31 -1.74 12.57
C THR A 127 7.36 -2.82 12.30
N LEU A 128 8.64 -2.45 12.24
CA LEU A 128 9.76 -3.37 12.10
C LEU A 128 9.84 -4.28 13.32
N ASP A 129 9.87 -5.58 13.09
CA ASP A 129 10.09 -6.58 14.14
C ASP A 129 11.59 -6.76 14.34
N ILE A 130 12.16 -6.00 15.28
CA ILE A 130 13.61 -6.01 15.56
C ILE A 130 14.14 -7.36 16.05
N GLU A 131 13.27 -8.24 16.55
CA GLU A 131 13.67 -9.55 17.11
C GLU A 131 13.81 -10.60 16.01
N TYR A 132 12.84 -10.67 15.09
CA TYR A 132 12.82 -11.69 14.03
C TYR A 132 13.07 -11.15 12.61
N GLY A 133 13.16 -9.83 12.44
CA GLY A 133 13.23 -9.14 11.16
C GLY A 133 11.87 -9.05 10.45
N GLY A 134 11.80 -8.33 9.32
CA GLY A 134 10.53 -8.09 8.63
C GLY A 134 9.62 -7.11 9.38
N VAL A 135 8.37 -6.98 8.93
CA VAL A 135 7.39 -6.04 9.50
C VAL A 135 6.15 -6.75 10.00
N TYR A 136 5.50 -6.20 11.01
CA TYR A 136 4.15 -6.58 11.37
C TYR A 136 3.17 -6.12 10.27
N ALA A 137 2.25 -7.00 9.90
CA ALA A 137 1.31 -6.76 8.80
C ALA A 137 -0.02 -6.16 9.26
N ASN A 138 -0.44 -6.48 10.47
CA ASN A 138 -1.69 -6.02 11.04
C ASN A 138 -1.44 -4.76 11.88
N ILE A 139 -1.56 -3.59 11.25
CA ILE A 139 -1.26 -2.29 11.84
C ILE A 139 -2.53 -1.45 11.96
N LEU A 140 -2.73 -0.82 13.12
CA LEU A 140 -3.81 0.11 13.40
C LEU A 140 -3.46 1.52 12.87
N ASN A 141 -4.48 2.39 12.82
CA ASN A 141 -4.25 3.81 12.60
C ASN A 141 -3.23 4.34 13.62
N GLY A 142 -2.20 5.04 13.12
CA GLY A 142 -1.11 5.56 13.96
C GLY A 142 0.13 4.67 14.05
N GLY A 143 0.16 3.51 13.37
CA GLY A 143 1.38 2.71 13.22
C GLY A 143 1.58 1.63 14.28
N SER A 144 0.62 1.45 15.19
CA SER A 144 0.70 0.43 16.25
C SER A 144 0.22 -0.94 15.75
N GLN A 145 0.89 -2.02 16.17
CA GLN A 145 0.44 -3.38 15.88
C GLN A 145 -0.97 -3.64 16.49
N SER A 146 -1.81 -4.37 15.75
CA SER A 146 -3.14 -4.74 16.22
C SER A 146 -3.10 -5.79 17.34
N SER A 147 -4.16 -5.83 18.15
CA SER A 147 -4.40 -6.91 19.10
C SER A 147 -5.31 -7.96 18.45
N GLY A 148 -4.74 -9.09 18.02
CA GLY A 148 -5.48 -10.19 17.39
C GLY A 148 -4.70 -11.50 17.45
N PRO A 149 -5.36 -12.65 17.18
CA PRO A 149 -4.71 -13.97 17.19
C PRO A 149 -3.62 -14.10 16.13
N ASP A 150 -3.73 -13.37 15.03
CA ASP A 150 -2.80 -13.31 13.89
C ASP A 150 -1.90 -12.06 13.93
N ARG A 151 -1.85 -11.34 15.06
CA ARG A 151 -1.08 -10.08 15.17
C ARG A 151 0.40 -10.26 14.81
N ASN A 152 0.94 -11.43 15.11
CA ASN A 152 2.35 -11.77 14.93
C ASN A 152 2.64 -12.44 13.59
N ASP A 153 1.61 -12.73 12.81
CA ASP A 153 1.80 -13.35 11.51
C ASP A 153 2.39 -12.35 10.52
N LYS A 154 3.16 -12.90 9.59
CA LYS A 154 3.78 -12.14 8.52
C LYS A 154 3.30 -12.66 7.19
N TRP A 155 3.03 -11.73 6.27
CA TRP A 155 2.64 -12.04 4.91
C TRP A 155 3.73 -11.54 3.98
N SER A 156 4.31 -12.45 3.20
CA SER A 156 5.50 -12.11 2.41
C SER A 156 5.26 -10.97 1.42
N TYR A 157 4.04 -10.81 0.90
CA TYR A 157 3.74 -9.68 0.02
C TYR A 157 3.76 -8.32 0.76
N ILE A 158 3.34 -8.26 2.03
CA ILE A 158 3.42 -7.05 2.86
C ILE A 158 4.86 -6.77 3.25
N THR A 159 5.59 -7.80 3.68
CA THR A 159 7.03 -7.74 3.97
C THR A 159 7.79 -7.21 2.75
N SER A 160 7.52 -7.75 1.56
CA SER A 160 8.15 -7.32 0.32
C SER A 160 7.83 -5.88 -0.08
N ARG A 161 6.56 -5.46 0.07
CA ARG A 161 6.18 -4.06 -0.20
C ARG A 161 6.86 -3.10 0.77
N SER A 162 7.03 -3.50 2.02
CA SER A 162 7.75 -2.72 3.03
C SER A 162 9.25 -2.66 2.71
N LEU A 163 9.85 -3.78 2.26
CA LEU A 163 11.22 -3.82 1.76
C LEU A 163 11.41 -2.83 0.60
N ALA A 164 10.51 -2.83 -0.38
CA ALA A 164 10.55 -1.89 -1.49
C ALA A 164 10.43 -0.44 -0.99
N GLY A 165 9.49 -0.17 -0.08
CA GLY A 165 9.27 1.16 0.50
C GLY A 165 10.49 1.71 1.24
N PHE A 166 11.09 0.92 2.13
CA PHE A 166 12.30 1.30 2.85
C PHE A 166 13.51 1.47 1.91
N SER A 167 13.67 0.58 0.92
CA SER A 167 14.74 0.69 -0.08
C SER A 167 14.61 1.98 -0.89
N PHE A 168 13.40 2.30 -1.34
CA PHE A 168 13.12 3.52 -2.09
C PHE A 168 13.32 4.78 -1.23
N ALA A 169 12.86 4.76 0.01
CA ALA A 169 13.07 5.87 0.94
C ALA A 169 14.56 6.10 1.21
N PHE A 170 15.35 5.05 1.41
CA PHE A 170 16.81 5.17 1.51
C PHE A 170 17.43 5.79 0.25
N GLN A 171 17.06 5.33 -0.95
CA GLN A 171 17.60 5.88 -2.20
C GLN A 171 17.31 7.36 -2.38
N LEU A 172 16.11 7.82 -1.98
CA LEU A 172 15.73 9.23 -2.12
C LEU A 172 16.29 10.13 -1.02
N THR A 173 16.40 9.62 0.21
CA THR A 173 16.72 10.46 1.38
C THR A 173 18.16 10.29 1.88
N GLY A 174 18.81 9.18 1.54
CA GLY A 174 20.09 8.76 2.14
C GLY A 174 19.99 8.33 3.61
N ASN A 175 18.80 8.28 4.21
CA ASN A 175 18.64 7.94 5.63
C ASN A 175 18.94 6.46 5.89
N LYS A 176 20.00 6.21 6.67
CA LYS A 176 20.51 4.87 6.98
C LYS A 176 19.56 4.03 7.85
N GLU A 177 18.63 4.64 8.58
CA GLU A 177 17.61 3.88 9.33
C GLU A 177 16.71 3.09 8.37
N TYR A 178 16.34 3.68 7.23
CA TYR A 178 15.58 3.00 6.20
C TYR A 178 16.39 1.89 5.53
N LEU A 179 17.69 2.11 5.31
CA LEU A 179 18.57 1.03 4.82
C LEU A 179 18.61 -0.14 5.82
N ASN A 180 18.77 0.15 7.11
CA ASN A 180 18.78 -0.89 8.15
C ASN A 180 17.46 -1.66 8.21
N ALA A 181 16.32 -0.96 8.12
CA ALA A 181 15.00 -1.58 8.04
C ALA A 181 14.85 -2.44 6.78
N ALA A 182 15.35 -1.98 5.63
CA ALA A 182 15.36 -2.73 4.39
C ALA A 182 16.23 -4.00 4.51
N ILE A 183 17.42 -3.92 5.10
CA ILE A 183 18.29 -5.08 5.36
C ILE A 183 17.52 -6.12 6.19
N GLN A 184 16.99 -5.75 7.35
CA GLN A 184 16.26 -6.69 8.22
C GLN A 184 15.02 -7.30 7.54
N THR A 185 14.33 -6.50 6.72
CA THR A 185 13.16 -6.97 5.98
C THR A 185 13.56 -7.93 4.86
N SER A 186 14.67 -7.67 4.17
CA SER A 186 15.21 -8.56 3.13
C SER A 186 15.63 -9.90 3.70
N GLU A 187 16.31 -9.90 4.85
CA GLU A 187 16.76 -11.11 5.52
C GLU A 187 15.58 -11.99 5.94
N PHE A 188 14.53 -11.39 6.51
CA PHE A 188 13.30 -12.13 6.82
C PHE A 188 12.65 -12.71 5.56
N LEU A 189 12.55 -11.92 4.48
CA LEU A 189 11.93 -12.36 3.24
C LEU A 189 12.70 -13.50 2.58
N LYS A 190 14.04 -13.43 2.56
CA LYS A 190 14.93 -14.51 2.06
C LYS A 190 14.79 -15.80 2.90
N ARG A 191 14.42 -15.73 4.18
CA ARG A 191 14.08 -16.93 4.98
C ARG A 191 12.65 -17.43 4.76
N SER A 192 11.74 -16.56 4.31
CA SER A 192 10.30 -16.82 4.15
C SER A 192 9.95 -17.50 2.82
N LYS A 193 10.71 -18.54 2.47
CA LYS A 193 10.61 -19.26 1.20
C LYS A 193 10.78 -20.76 1.41
N ASP A 194 10.30 -21.53 0.45
CA ASP A 194 10.61 -22.95 0.30
C ASP A 194 11.59 -23.14 -0.85
N GLU A 195 12.50 -24.10 -0.70
CA GLU A 195 13.38 -24.56 -1.77
C GLU A 195 13.01 -26.01 -2.11
N ILE A 196 12.42 -26.24 -3.28
CA ILE A 196 11.86 -27.54 -3.69
C ILE A 196 12.32 -27.86 -5.11
N ASN A 197 12.96 -29.00 -5.33
CA ASN A 197 13.49 -29.42 -6.63
C ASN A 197 14.37 -28.36 -7.32
N GLY A 198 15.13 -27.59 -6.54
CA GLY A 198 15.97 -26.49 -7.04
C GLY A 198 15.25 -25.16 -7.24
N TYR A 199 13.92 -25.13 -7.14
CA TYR A 199 13.11 -23.92 -7.25
C TYR A 199 12.98 -23.21 -5.90
N LEU A 200 13.06 -21.90 -5.94
CA LEU A 200 12.83 -21.01 -4.80
C LEU A 200 11.41 -20.45 -4.90
N ILE A 201 10.53 -20.73 -3.96
CA ILE A 201 9.12 -20.29 -4.00
C ILE A 201 8.74 -19.59 -2.68
N PHE A 202 8.16 -18.41 -2.76
CA PHE A 202 7.78 -17.62 -1.58
C PHE A 202 6.47 -18.12 -0.98
N ARG A 203 6.42 -18.17 0.35
CA ARG A 203 5.22 -18.56 1.10
C ARG A 203 4.24 -17.37 1.18
N GLY A 204 2.93 -17.64 1.27
CA GLY A 204 1.93 -16.58 1.45
C GLY A 204 1.89 -15.97 2.85
N ARG A 205 1.85 -16.84 3.86
CA ARG A 205 1.75 -16.52 5.30
C ARG A 205 2.81 -17.29 6.08
N GLN A 206 3.40 -16.62 7.07
CA GLN A 206 4.46 -17.14 7.93
C GLN A 206 4.15 -16.84 9.39
N LEU A 207 4.74 -17.66 10.27
CA LEU A 207 4.89 -17.31 11.68
C LEU A 207 5.87 -16.12 11.82
N ARG A 208 5.87 -15.50 12.99
CA ARG A 208 6.69 -14.32 13.31
C ARG A 208 8.18 -14.51 13.01
N ASP A 209 8.67 -15.73 13.19
CA ASP A 209 10.07 -16.16 12.99
C ASP A 209 10.42 -16.48 11.52
N GLY A 210 9.43 -16.48 10.62
CA GLY A 210 9.58 -16.82 9.20
C GLY A 210 9.28 -18.28 8.87
N ASN A 211 9.02 -19.12 9.88
CA ASN A 211 8.63 -20.50 9.67
C ASN A 211 7.25 -20.62 9.01
N HIS A 212 6.99 -21.79 8.43
CA HIS A 212 5.74 -22.08 7.78
C HIS A 212 4.57 -21.99 8.76
N HIS A 213 3.53 -21.23 8.39
CA HIS A 213 2.34 -21.10 9.21
C HIS A 213 1.39 -22.30 8.96
N PRO A 214 0.91 -23.03 9.99
CA PRO A 214 0.06 -24.23 9.80
C PRO A 214 -1.26 -23.95 9.07
N LEU A 215 -1.80 -22.73 9.21
CA LEU A 215 -3.00 -22.27 8.49
C LEU A 215 -2.68 -21.60 7.14
N ALA A 216 -1.46 -21.70 6.62
CA ALA A 216 -1.14 -21.20 5.29
C ALA A 216 -1.83 -22.08 4.22
N SER A 217 -2.11 -21.48 3.07
CA SER A 217 -2.64 -22.19 1.91
C SER A 217 -1.72 -23.35 1.52
N SER A 218 -2.31 -24.46 1.08
CA SER A 218 -1.59 -25.54 0.41
C SER A 218 -1.11 -25.16 -0.99
N LEU A 219 -1.45 -23.95 -1.46
CA LEU A 219 -1.11 -23.46 -2.78
C LEU A 219 -0.02 -22.39 -2.72
N TYR A 220 0.90 -22.43 -3.68
CA TYR A 220 1.71 -21.28 -4.01
C TYR A 220 0.96 -20.39 -4.99
N ASN A 221 0.99 -19.09 -4.76
CA ASN A 221 0.29 -18.12 -5.56
C ASN A 221 1.30 -17.23 -6.31
N ILE A 222 1.13 -17.08 -7.63
CA ILE A 222 2.07 -16.34 -8.47
C ILE A 222 2.14 -14.86 -8.08
N PHE A 223 1.02 -14.25 -7.68
CA PHE A 223 0.97 -12.87 -7.23
C PHE A 223 1.88 -12.66 -6.02
N VAL A 224 1.84 -13.55 -5.02
CA VAL A 224 2.73 -13.45 -3.86
C VAL A 224 4.19 -13.56 -4.32
N HIS A 225 4.48 -14.52 -5.19
CA HIS A 225 5.84 -14.77 -5.66
C HIS A 225 6.41 -13.56 -6.41
N GLN A 226 5.66 -13.00 -7.36
CA GLN A 226 6.03 -11.80 -8.13
C GLN A 226 6.23 -10.58 -7.24
N TYR A 227 5.34 -10.35 -6.26
CA TYR A 227 5.50 -9.23 -5.33
C TYR A 227 6.76 -9.40 -4.47
N CYS A 228 7.08 -10.60 -4.02
CA CYS A 228 8.30 -10.86 -3.26
C CYS A 228 9.57 -10.55 -4.07
N LEU A 229 9.60 -10.97 -5.33
CA LEU A 229 10.70 -10.61 -6.24
C LEU A 229 10.81 -9.11 -6.47
N THR A 230 9.68 -8.40 -6.56
CA THR A 230 9.68 -6.94 -6.73
C THR A 230 10.36 -6.21 -5.57
N GLY A 231 10.11 -6.64 -4.33
CA GLY A 231 10.78 -6.05 -3.16
C GLY A 231 12.27 -6.32 -3.15
N LEU A 232 12.68 -7.56 -3.43
CA LEU A 232 14.10 -7.92 -3.54
C LEU A 232 14.80 -7.15 -4.66
N LEU A 233 14.17 -6.99 -5.83
CA LEU A 233 14.69 -6.18 -6.94
C LEU A 233 14.91 -4.73 -6.53
N ARG A 234 13.97 -4.14 -5.77
CA ARG A 234 14.11 -2.77 -5.26
C ARG A 234 15.23 -2.65 -4.24
N TYR A 235 15.37 -3.64 -3.36
CA TYR A 235 16.48 -3.70 -2.42
C TYR A 235 17.82 -3.82 -3.15
N TYR A 236 17.95 -4.73 -4.11
CA TYR A 236 19.15 -4.87 -4.92
C TYR A 236 19.50 -3.58 -5.66
N ALA A 237 18.51 -2.88 -6.24
CA ALA A 237 18.75 -1.59 -6.87
C ALA A 237 19.30 -0.52 -5.90
N ALA A 238 18.97 -0.62 -4.61
CA ALA A 238 19.44 0.29 -3.58
C ALA A 238 20.82 -0.07 -3.02
N THR A 239 21.19 -1.36 -3.00
CA THR A 239 22.36 -1.86 -2.26
C THR A 239 23.41 -2.55 -3.11
N SER A 240 23.04 -3.00 -4.31
CA SER A 240 23.82 -3.93 -5.14
C SER A 240 24.21 -5.23 -4.42
N ASP A 241 23.42 -5.68 -3.44
CA ASP A 241 23.67 -6.91 -2.69
C ASP A 241 23.63 -8.15 -3.59
N LYS A 242 24.79 -8.80 -3.76
CA LYS A 242 24.93 -9.95 -4.65
C LYS A 242 24.12 -11.17 -4.20
N GLU A 243 24.01 -11.40 -2.89
CA GLU A 243 23.22 -12.53 -2.39
C GLU A 243 21.74 -12.39 -2.76
N THR A 244 21.20 -11.16 -2.63
CA THR A 244 19.84 -10.86 -3.07
C THR A 244 19.68 -11.01 -4.58
N PHE A 245 20.66 -10.59 -5.38
CA PHE A 245 20.63 -10.81 -6.83
C PHE A 245 20.52 -12.30 -7.18
N ASP A 246 21.33 -13.14 -6.54
CA ASP A 246 21.31 -14.58 -6.80
C ASP A 246 19.97 -15.21 -6.36
N HIS A 247 19.34 -14.70 -5.29
CA HIS A 247 17.97 -15.08 -4.90
C HIS A 247 16.91 -14.66 -5.93
N ILE A 248 17.03 -13.47 -6.51
CA ILE A 248 16.11 -12.97 -7.54
C ILE A 248 16.16 -13.88 -8.77
N ILE A 249 17.35 -14.23 -9.25
CA ILE A 249 17.50 -15.10 -10.42
C ILE A 249 16.83 -16.46 -10.18
N LYS A 250 17.09 -17.10 -9.04
CA LYS A 250 16.45 -18.38 -8.68
C LYS A 250 14.93 -18.29 -8.60
N GLY A 251 14.40 -17.19 -8.05
CA GLY A 251 12.95 -17.01 -7.99
C GLY A 251 12.32 -16.68 -9.34
N LEU A 252 13.03 -15.97 -10.24
CA LEU A 252 12.57 -15.78 -11.61
C LEU A 252 12.45 -17.12 -12.35
N ASP A 253 13.41 -18.02 -12.18
CA ASP A 253 13.33 -19.38 -12.76
C ASP A 253 12.09 -20.14 -12.25
N SER A 254 11.73 -19.98 -10.97
CA SER A 254 10.53 -20.58 -10.38
C SER A 254 9.21 -20.06 -10.96
N LEU A 255 9.17 -18.88 -11.60
CA LEU A 255 7.97 -18.41 -12.28
C LEU A 255 7.54 -19.35 -13.41
N MET A 256 8.48 -20.11 -13.99
CA MET A 256 8.18 -21.06 -15.05
C MET A 256 7.32 -22.24 -14.59
N LEU A 257 7.26 -22.51 -13.28
CA LEU A 257 6.32 -23.50 -12.71
C LEU A 257 4.85 -23.10 -12.93
N PHE A 258 4.59 -21.80 -13.06
CA PHE A 258 3.25 -21.26 -13.27
C PHE A 258 2.92 -21.10 -14.75
N HIS A 259 3.85 -21.32 -15.68
CA HIS A 259 3.65 -20.98 -17.10
C HIS A 259 2.64 -21.91 -17.79
N ASP A 260 1.61 -21.32 -18.41
CA ASP A 260 0.67 -22.01 -19.27
C ASP A 260 1.23 -22.09 -20.69
N SER A 261 1.82 -23.24 -21.02
CA SER A 261 2.40 -23.48 -22.34
C SER A 261 1.37 -23.53 -23.49
N LYS A 262 0.09 -23.81 -23.19
CA LYS A 262 -0.97 -23.94 -24.19
C LYS A 262 -1.54 -22.58 -24.57
N TYR A 263 -1.91 -21.77 -23.58
CA TYR A 263 -2.58 -20.48 -23.80
C TYR A 263 -1.65 -19.27 -23.70
N LYS A 264 -0.36 -19.49 -23.40
CA LYS A 264 0.68 -18.44 -23.29
C LYS A 264 0.30 -17.42 -22.20
N GLY A 265 0.62 -17.78 -20.96
CA GLY A 265 0.33 -16.97 -19.79
C GLY A 265 0.85 -17.66 -18.54
N PHE A 266 0.25 -17.34 -17.40
CA PHE A 266 0.58 -18.00 -16.14
C PHE A 266 -0.68 -18.34 -15.37
N TYR A 267 -0.68 -19.49 -14.71
CA TYR A 267 -1.69 -19.87 -13.74
C TYR A 267 -1.52 -19.05 -12.46
N ASP A 268 -2.64 -18.74 -11.80
CA ASP A 268 -2.63 -17.97 -10.56
C ASP A 268 -1.98 -18.72 -9.39
N ALA A 269 -2.04 -20.05 -9.44
CA ALA A 269 -1.52 -20.90 -8.38
C ALA A 269 -1.06 -22.28 -8.87
N ILE A 270 -0.15 -22.87 -8.09
CA ILE A 270 0.29 -24.26 -8.21
C ILE A 270 0.12 -24.96 -6.86
N ASP A 271 -0.10 -26.27 -6.90
CA ASP A 271 -0.12 -27.11 -5.69
C ASP A 271 1.29 -27.23 -5.08
N ARG A 272 1.40 -27.13 -3.76
CA ARG A 272 2.69 -27.12 -3.05
C ARG A 272 3.43 -28.45 -3.08
N THR A 273 2.73 -29.56 -3.24
CA THR A 273 3.32 -30.90 -3.20
C THR A 273 3.76 -31.34 -4.59
N SER A 274 2.86 -31.24 -5.56
CA SER A 274 3.09 -31.67 -6.94
C SER A 274 3.81 -30.61 -7.77
N LEU A 275 3.78 -29.34 -7.37
CA LEU A 275 4.25 -28.17 -8.15
C LEU A 275 3.57 -28.05 -9.51
N LEU A 276 2.37 -28.62 -9.64
CA LEU A 276 1.57 -28.53 -10.86
C LEU A 276 0.53 -27.41 -10.72
N PRO A 277 0.21 -26.71 -11.82
CA PRO A 277 -0.89 -25.77 -11.85
C PRO A 277 -2.22 -26.37 -11.46
N ILE A 278 -3.04 -25.57 -10.80
CA ILE A 278 -4.42 -25.93 -10.46
C ILE A 278 -5.35 -25.30 -11.49
N PRO A 279 -6.23 -26.10 -12.13
CA PRO A 279 -7.21 -25.61 -13.10
C PRO A 279 -8.21 -24.60 -12.52
#